data_AF-A0A7V3QZ48-F1
#
_entry.id   AF-A0A7V3QZ48-F1
#
_cell.length_a   1.000
_cell.length_b   1.000
_cell.length_c   1.000
_cell.angle_alpha   90.00
_cell.angle_beta   90.00
_cell.angle_gamma   90.00
#
_symmetry.space_group_name_H-M   'P 1'
#
loop_
_entity.id
_entity.type
_entity.pdbx_description
1 polymer ?
#
loop_
_entity_poly.entity_id
_entity_poly.type
_entity_poly.pdbx_seq_one_letter_code
_entity_poly.pdbx_strand_id
1 'polypeptide(L)'
;MTAKSRGQERQLQCLFQIAAILVNPELSIQQVFDRVIQTLPLGLRHSEAGRVRITWGERVYESEGFEETPWKLRAHLVVHGKLAGKLDVVYLENRSQYGENPFLLDERKLVEITAQKLGPAIESREGEGRFA
;
A
#
# COMPACT_ATOMS: atom_id res chain seq x y z
N MET A 1 15.41 13.57 21.19
CA MET A 1 14.82 13.08 19.92
C MET A 1 13.31 13.06 20.06
N THR A 2 12.57 13.88 19.30
CA THR A 2 11.12 14.03 19.41
C THR A 2 10.40 12.88 18.68
N ALA A 3 9.22 12.47 19.17
CA ALA A 3 8.43 11.36 18.61
C ALA A 3 8.09 11.54 17.11
N LYS A 4 8.10 12.78 16.60
CA LYS A 4 7.88 13.14 15.21
C LYS A 4 8.98 12.61 14.25
N SER A 5 10.26 12.63 14.66
CA SER A 5 11.39 12.15 13.82
C SER A 5 11.26 10.66 13.51
N ARG A 6 10.93 9.85 14.53
CA ARG A 6 10.83 8.40 14.40
C ARG A 6 9.70 7.93 13.48
N GLY A 7 8.60 8.68 13.41
CA GLY A 7 7.49 8.37 12.50
C GLY A 7 7.85 8.60 11.04
N GLN A 8 8.53 9.72 10.76
CA GLN A 8 8.98 10.07 9.41
C GLN A 8 10.05 9.09 8.90
N GLU A 9 10.99 8.68 9.77
CA GLU A 9 11.99 7.65 9.45
C GLU A 9 11.35 6.33 9.02
N ARG A 10 10.33 5.84 9.74
CA ARG A 10 9.62 4.61 9.37
C ARG A 10 8.91 4.73 8.02
N GLN A 11 8.21 5.84 7.78
CA GLN A 11 7.50 6.06 6.51
C GLN A 11 8.48 6.13 5.34
N LEU A 12 9.59 6.84 5.51
CA LEU A 12 10.65 6.91 4.50
C LEU A 12 11.25 5.53 4.23
N GLN A 13 11.57 4.77 5.28
CA GLN A 13 12.11 3.41 5.14
C GLN A 13 11.13 2.48 4.41
N CYS A 14 9.83 2.55 4.75
CA CYS A 14 8.78 1.81 4.07
C CYS A 14 8.68 2.19 2.59
N LEU A 15 8.70 3.49 2.26
CA LEU A 15 8.72 3.96 0.88
C LEU A 15 9.95 3.47 0.10
N PHE A 16 11.13 3.46 0.72
CA PHE A 16 12.35 2.92 0.07
C PHE A 16 12.24 1.42 -0.19
N GLN A 17 11.73 0.64 0.77
CA GLN A 17 11.52 -0.80 0.59
C GLN A 17 10.51 -1.09 -0.51
N ILE A 18 9.37 -0.38 -0.51
CA ILE A 18 8.35 -0.49 -1.55
C ILE A 18 8.96 -0.10 -2.90
N ALA A 19 9.68 1.01 -2.99
CA ALA A 19 10.32 1.43 -4.24
C ALA A 19 11.27 0.34 -4.77
N ALA A 20 12.09 -0.27 -3.90
CA ALA A 20 12.99 -1.36 -4.28
C ALA A 20 12.23 -2.61 -4.77
N ILE A 21 11.08 -2.94 -4.17
CA ILE A 21 10.20 -4.02 -4.64
C ILE A 21 9.66 -3.71 -6.04
N LEU A 22 9.14 -2.50 -6.25
CA LEU A 22 8.46 -2.11 -7.49
C LEU A 22 9.39 -2.12 -8.71
N VAL A 23 10.64 -1.69 -8.53
CA VAL A 23 11.64 -1.60 -9.62
C VAL A 23 12.40 -2.89 -9.86
N ASN A 24 12.16 -3.96 -9.10
CA ASN A 24 12.86 -5.22 -9.26
C ASN A 24 12.29 -6.02 -10.47
N PRO A 25 13.05 -6.19 -11.56
CA PRO A 25 12.58 -6.87 -12.76
C PRO A 25 12.38 -8.38 -12.57
N GLU A 26 13.04 -8.99 -11.59
CA GLU A 26 12.94 -10.43 -11.30
C GLU A 26 11.61 -10.81 -10.63
N LEU A 27 10.82 -9.82 -10.19
CA LEU A 27 9.54 -10.05 -9.53
C LEU A 27 8.39 -9.95 -10.52
N SER A 28 7.57 -11.00 -10.55
CA SER A 28 6.27 -10.96 -11.20
C SER A 28 5.36 -9.94 -10.50
N ILE A 29 4.33 -9.46 -11.20
CA ILE A 29 3.39 -8.49 -10.60
C ILE A 29 2.69 -9.04 -9.35
N GLN A 30 2.45 -10.35 -9.31
CA GLN A 30 1.89 -11.02 -8.13
C GLN A 30 2.86 -10.94 -6.95
N GLN A 31 4.14 -11.28 -7.16
CA GLN A 31 5.16 -11.20 -6.12
C GLN A 31 5.39 -9.76 -5.64
N VAL A 32 5.26 -8.77 -6.53
CA VAL A 32 5.28 -7.35 -6.17
C VAL A 32 4.14 -7.03 -5.21
N PHE A 33 2.90 -7.39 -5.57
CA PHE A 33 1.75 -7.12 -4.71
C PHE A 33 1.87 -7.83 -3.36
N ASP A 34 2.28 -9.10 -3.34
CA ASP A 34 2.47 -9.88 -2.11
C ASP A 34 3.50 -9.24 -1.17
N ARG A 35 4.59 -8.71 -1.71
CA ARG A 35 5.58 -7.99 -0.90
C ARG A 35 5.08 -6.63 -0.44
N VAL A 36 4.33 -5.91 -1.28
CA VAL A 36 3.77 -4.59 -0.93
C VAL A 36 2.74 -4.70 0.20
N ILE A 37 1.81 -5.66 0.15
CA ILE A 37 0.81 -5.87 1.20
C ILE A 37 1.45 -6.25 2.55
N GLN A 38 2.63 -6.87 2.54
CA GLN A 38 3.41 -7.18 3.75
C GLN A 38 4.26 -5.99 4.24
N THR A 39 4.73 -5.14 3.33
CA THR A 39 5.65 -4.02 3.64
C THR A 39 4.93 -2.75 4.07
N LEU A 40 3.81 -2.42 3.42
CA LEU A 40 3.08 -1.18 3.66
C LEU A 40 2.62 -0.99 5.12
N PRO A 41 2.15 -2.02 5.85
CA PRO A 41 1.81 -1.89 7.27
C PRO A 41 2.96 -1.36 8.13
N LEU A 42 4.21 -1.68 7.79
CA LEU A 42 5.40 -1.28 8.57
C LEU A 42 5.64 0.24 8.56
N GLY A 43 5.11 0.94 7.56
CA GLY A 43 5.16 2.40 7.48
C GLY A 43 4.06 3.11 8.28
N LEU A 44 3.09 2.37 8.82
CA LEU A 44 2.01 2.90 9.64
C LEU A 44 2.46 3.13 11.09
N ARG A 45 1.65 3.89 11.85
CA ARG A 45 1.90 4.11 13.28
C ARG A 45 1.69 2.84 14.11
N HIS A 46 0.66 2.06 13.78
CA HIS A 46 0.30 0.80 14.45
C HIS A 46 0.40 -0.37 13.46
N SER A 47 1.64 -0.72 13.09
CA SER A 47 1.91 -1.69 12.02
C SER A 47 1.28 -3.07 12.28
N GLU A 48 1.20 -3.49 13.54
CA GLU A 48 0.63 -4.76 13.98
C GLU A 48 -0.88 -4.88 13.74
N ALA A 49 -1.58 -3.74 13.77
CA ALA A 49 -3.03 -3.66 13.58
C ALA A 49 -3.42 -3.30 12.13
N GLY A 50 -2.44 -2.89 11.31
CA GLY A 50 -2.65 -2.52 9.92
C GLY A 50 -2.82 -3.75 9.02
N ARG A 51 -3.83 -3.73 8.15
CA ARG A 51 -4.01 -4.72 7.08
C ARG A 51 -4.20 -4.01 5.74
N VAL A 52 -3.75 -4.66 4.68
CA VAL A 52 -3.69 -4.09 3.33
C VAL A 52 -4.33 -5.04 2.33
N ARG A 53 -5.13 -4.47 1.43
CA ARG A 53 -5.74 -5.15 0.29
C ARG A 53 -5.40 -4.38 -0.98
N ILE A 54 -4.88 -5.07 -1.98
CA ILE A 54 -4.78 -4.57 -3.35
C ILE A 54 -5.87 -5.27 -4.17
N THR A 55 -6.71 -4.49 -4.83
CA THR A 55 -7.63 -4.98 -5.85
C THR A 55 -7.18 -4.46 -7.19
N TRP A 56 -6.96 -5.35 -8.16
CA TRP A 56 -6.56 -5.03 -9.52
C TRP A 56 -7.37 -5.87 -10.51
N GLY A 57 -8.25 -5.22 -11.28
CA GLY A 57 -9.31 -5.91 -12.02
C GLY A 57 -10.16 -6.77 -11.08
N GLU A 58 -10.27 -8.06 -11.40
CA GLU A 58 -11.00 -9.06 -10.58
C GLU A 58 -10.12 -9.73 -9.52
N ARG A 59 -8.80 -9.45 -9.52
CA ARG A 59 -7.85 -10.08 -8.61
C ARG A 59 -7.72 -9.30 -7.32
N VAL A 60 -7.59 -10.03 -6.22
CA VAL A 60 -7.48 -9.49 -4.86
C VAL A 60 -6.27 -10.10 -4.18
N TYR A 61 -5.44 -9.25 -3.55
CA TYR A 61 -4.24 -9.61 -2.81
C TYR A 61 -4.34 -8.97 -1.44
N GLU A 62 -4.21 -9.76 -0.37
CA GLU A 62 -4.51 -9.33 0.99
C GLU A 62 -3.46 -9.81 1.98
N SER A 63 -3.04 -8.90 2.87
CA SER A 63 -2.25 -9.29 4.03
C SER A 63 -3.05 -10.25 4.90
N GLU A 64 -2.39 -11.19 5.57
CA GLU A 64 -3.01 -12.17 6.45
C GLU A 64 -3.98 -11.53 7.47
N GLY A 65 -5.21 -12.04 7.56
CA GLY A 65 -6.22 -11.54 8.50
C GLY A 65 -6.81 -10.17 8.11
N PHE A 66 -6.82 -9.82 6.82
CA PHE A 66 -7.55 -8.65 6.35
C PHE A 66 -9.06 -8.80 6.61
N GLU A 67 -9.66 -7.75 7.19
CA GLU A 67 -11.11 -7.63 7.38
C GLU A 67 -11.55 -6.20 7.07
N GLU A 68 -12.69 -6.01 6.41
CA GLU A 68 -13.23 -4.66 6.19
C GLU A 68 -13.68 -4.06 7.52
N THR A 69 -13.09 -2.92 7.90
CA THR A 69 -13.48 -2.17 9.08
C THR A 69 -13.97 -0.76 8.72
N PRO A 70 -14.71 -0.08 9.62
CA PRO A 70 -15.02 1.33 9.44
C PRO A 70 -13.78 2.22 9.35
N TRP A 71 -12.66 1.77 9.92
CA TRP A 71 -11.39 2.48 9.97
C TRP A 71 -10.54 2.14 8.75
N LYS A 72 -10.93 2.72 7.61
CA LYS A 72 -10.25 2.46 6.34
C LYS A 72 -9.75 3.69 5.63
N LEU A 73 -8.71 3.47 4.85
CA LEU A 73 -8.14 4.39 3.89
C LEU A 73 -8.09 3.70 2.53
N ARG A 74 -8.51 4.41 1.49
CA ARG A 74 -8.53 3.91 0.11
C ARG A 74 -7.76 4.87 -0.78
N ALA A 75 -6.87 4.33 -1.61
CA ALA A 75 -6.25 5.03 -2.72
C ALA A 75 -6.54 4.28 -4.02
N HIS A 76 -6.72 5.01 -5.13
CA HIS A 76 -7.00 4.43 -6.44
C HIS A 76 -5.71 4.03 -7.15
N LEU A 77 -5.74 2.87 -7.82
CA LEU A 77 -4.68 2.46 -8.73
C LEU A 77 -5.04 2.91 -10.14
N VAL A 78 -4.18 3.73 -10.73
CA VAL A 78 -4.32 4.24 -12.09
C VAL A 78 -3.24 3.60 -12.95
N VAL A 79 -3.66 2.88 -13.99
CA VAL A 79 -2.80 2.17 -14.96
C VAL A 79 -3.19 2.67 -16.35
N HIS A 80 -2.21 3.11 -17.13
CA HIS A 80 -2.41 3.74 -18.43
C HIS A 80 -3.44 4.88 -18.42
N GLY A 81 -3.41 5.69 -17.34
CA GLY A 81 -4.35 6.80 -17.13
C GLY A 81 -5.79 6.38 -16.80
N LYS A 82 -6.06 5.08 -16.63
CA LYS A 82 -7.39 4.56 -16.31
C LYS A 82 -7.43 3.98 -14.90
N LEU A 83 -8.58 4.13 -14.24
CA LEU A 83 -8.81 3.45 -12.96
C LEU A 83 -8.81 1.94 -13.19
N ALA A 84 -7.81 1.25 -12.63
CA ALA A 84 -7.61 -0.19 -12.79
C ALA A 84 -7.82 -0.98 -11.50
N GLY A 85 -7.91 -0.28 -10.37
CA GLY A 85 -7.97 -0.93 -9.07
C GLY A 85 -7.90 0.04 -7.90
N LYS A 86 -7.59 -0.50 -6.73
CA LYS A 86 -7.50 0.24 -5.48
C LYS A 86 -6.55 -0.43 -4.50
N LEU A 87 -5.98 0.39 -3.62
CA LEU A 87 -5.21 0.02 -2.46
C LEU A 87 -6.03 0.42 -1.22
N ASP A 88 -6.48 -0.58 -0.47
CA ASP A 88 -7.23 -0.43 0.76
C ASP A 88 -6.31 -0.74 1.96
N VAL A 89 -6.32 0.14 2.96
CA VAL A 89 -5.61 -0.04 4.22
C VAL A 89 -6.60 0.12 5.36
N VAL A 90 -6.61 -0.82 6.30
CA VAL A 90 -7.53 -0.86 7.43
C VAL A 90 -6.77 -1.03 8.74
N TYR A 91 -7.36 -0.53 9.82
CA TYR A 91 -6.98 -0.95 11.18
C TYR A 91 -8.02 -1.95 11.70
N LEU A 92 -7.59 -3.07 12.27
CA LEU A 92 -8.49 -4.13 12.79
C LEU A 92 -9.14 -3.77 14.12
N GLU A 93 -8.53 -2.87 14.89
CA GLU A 93 -9.03 -2.42 16.18
C GLU A 93 -9.33 -0.93 16.16
N ASN A 94 -10.30 -0.50 16.98
CA ASN A 94 -10.57 0.91 17.15
C ASN A 94 -9.37 1.61 17.81
N ARG A 95 -8.55 2.25 16.99
CA ARG A 95 -7.43 3.09 17.45
C ARG A 95 -7.78 4.59 17.43
N SER A 96 -9.05 4.94 17.21
CA SER A 96 -9.54 6.31 17.32
C SER A 96 -9.84 6.64 18.79
N GLN A 97 -9.35 7.78 19.27
CA GLN A 97 -9.71 8.27 20.62
C GLN A 97 -11.11 8.89 20.66
N TYR A 98 -11.67 9.30 19.50
CA TYR A 98 -12.90 10.11 19.43
C TYR A 98 -13.84 9.75 18.27
N GLY A 99 -13.72 8.56 17.66
CA GLY A 99 -14.57 8.16 16.52
C GLY A 99 -14.19 8.80 15.17
N GLU A 100 -13.14 9.62 15.14
CA GLU A 100 -12.56 10.16 13.91
C GLU A 100 -11.68 9.13 13.18
N ASN A 101 -11.42 9.40 11.90
CA ASN A 101 -10.56 8.56 11.08
C ASN A 101 -9.16 8.39 11.74
N PRO A 102 -8.73 7.16 12.08
CA PRO A 102 -7.51 6.93 12.85
C PRO A 102 -6.21 7.13 12.05
N PHE A 103 -6.30 7.37 10.74
CA PHE A 103 -5.15 7.60 9.88
C PHE A 103 -4.72 9.08 9.90
N LEU A 104 -3.46 9.30 10.23
CA LEU A 104 -2.79 10.59 10.17
C LEU A 104 -2.56 11.03 8.72
N LEU A 105 -2.38 12.34 8.51
CA LEU A 105 -2.11 12.90 7.20
C LEU A 105 -0.91 12.24 6.50
N ASP A 106 0.15 11.96 7.23
CA ASP A 106 1.35 11.35 6.65
C ASP A 106 1.14 9.87 6.28
N GLU A 107 0.27 9.15 7.00
CA GLU A 107 -0.13 7.79 6.62
C GLU A 107 -0.97 7.80 5.34
N ARG A 108 -1.84 8.83 5.17
CA ARG A 108 -2.57 9.02 3.91
C ARG A 108 -1.63 9.22 2.74
N LYS A 109 -0.64 10.10 2.90
CA LYS A 109 0.38 10.34 1.88
C LYS A 109 1.18 9.08 1.55
N LEU A 110 1.58 8.29 2.54
CA LEU A 110 2.28 7.02 2.32
C LEU A 110 1.48 6.08 1.41
N VAL A 111 0.18 5.91 1.70
CA VAL A 111 -0.71 5.04 0.92
C VAL A 111 -0.98 5.61 -0.47
N GLU A 112 -1.21 6.92 -0.60
CA GLU A 112 -1.39 7.59 -1.88
C GLU A 112 -0.14 7.46 -2.78
N ILE A 113 1.05 7.71 -2.23
CA ILE A 113 2.32 7.57 -2.98
C ILE A 113 2.51 6.10 -3.40
N THR A 114 2.21 5.15 -2.51
CA THR A 114 2.31 3.73 -2.84
C THR A 114 1.39 3.35 -4.00
N ALA A 115 0.12 3.79 -3.96
CA ALA A 115 -0.83 3.58 -5.04
C ALA A 115 -0.39 4.22 -6.36
N GLN A 116 0.14 5.45 -6.31
CA GLN A 116 0.69 6.15 -7.48
C GLN A 116 1.89 5.41 -8.10
N LYS A 117 2.73 4.76 -7.29
CA LYS A 117 3.90 4.02 -7.76
C LYS A 117 3.58 2.61 -8.25
N LEU A 118 2.51 2.00 -7.74
CA LEU A 118 2.01 0.71 -8.23
C LEU A 118 1.54 0.77 -9.69
N GLY A 119 0.93 1.88 -10.10
CA GLY A 119 0.46 2.08 -11.49
C GLY A 119 1.54 1.82 -12.54
N PRO A 120 2.62 2.63 -12.59
CA PRO A 120 3.74 2.42 -13.52
C PRO A 120 4.42 1.05 -13.39
N ALA A 121 4.45 0.47 -12.18
CA ALA A 121 5.03 -0.86 -11.97
C ALA A 121 4.19 -1.98 -12.63
N ILE A 122 2.86 -1.80 -12.70
CA ILE A 122 1.95 -2.68 -13.46
C ILE A 122 2.19 -2.47 -14.96
N GLU A 123 2.20 -1.23 -15.43
CA GLU A 123 2.38 -0.87 -16.86
C GLU A 123 3.66 -1.49 -17.45
N SER A 124 4.78 -1.38 -16.73
CA SER A 124 6.08 -1.95 -17.16
C SER A 124 5.99 -3.45 -17.43
N ARG A 125 5.24 -4.18 -16.60
CA ARG A 125 5.12 -5.65 -16.68
C ARG A 125 4.05 -6.10 -17.66
N GLU A 126 3.02 -5.28 -17.92
CA GLU A 126 2.05 -5.54 -19.00
C GLU A 126 2.69 -5.36 -20.40
N GLY A 127 3.61 -4.40 -20.54
CA GLY A 127 4.33 -4.15 -21.80
C GLY A 127 5.25 -5.29 -22.24
N GLU A 128 5.84 -6.02 -21.28
CA GLU A 128 6.75 -7.14 -21.54
C GLU A 128 6.02 -8.39 -22.06
N GLY A 129 4.72 -8.54 -21.80
CA GLY A 129 3.89 -9.65 -22.27
C GLY A 129 3.39 -9.55 -23.72
N ARG A 130 3.65 -8.45 -24.43
CA ARG A 130 3.21 -8.26 -25.84
C ARG A 130 4.25 -8.67 -26.89
N PHE A 131 5.43 -9.14 -26.47
CA PHE A 131 6.51 -9.56 -27.37
C PHE A 131 6.96 -11.02 -27.17
N ALA A 132 6.16 -11.83 -26.47
CA ALA A 132 6.39 -13.28 -26.30
C ALA A 132 5.42 -14.11 -27.17
#